data_AF-A0A3B0Y100-F1
#
_entry.id   AF-A0A3B0Y100-F1
#
_cell.length_a   1.000
_cell.length_b   1.000
_cell.length_c   1.000
_cell.angle_alpha   90.00
_cell.angle_beta   90.00
_cell.angle_gamma   90.00
#
_symmetry.space_group_name_H-M   'P 1'
#
loop_
_entity.id
_entity.type
_entity.pdbx_description
1 polymer ?
#
loop_
_entity_poly.entity_id
_entity_poly.type
_entity_poly.pdbx_seq_one_letter_code
_entity_poly.pdbx_strand_id
1 'polypeptide(L)' 'MIISTTDPITMNHISDPDNHPSIIEGKGTTAIRIYFESEDTRQIWLELCGETNQKISKESLKKSIKESIKDL' A
#
# COMPACT_ATOMS: atom_id res chain seq x y z
N MET A 1 -10.49 16.20 -4.48
CA MET A 1 -9.96 15.08 -3.69
C MET A 1 -11.11 14.52 -2.87
N ILE A 2 -11.39 13.24 -3.03
CA ILE A 2 -12.42 12.50 -2.28
C ILE A 2 -11.75 11.89 -1.04
N ILE A 3 -12.49 11.79 0.06
CA ILE A 3 -12.00 11.20 1.31
C ILE A 3 -12.83 9.94 1.60
N SER A 4 -12.15 8.82 1.85
CA SER A 4 -12.75 7.59 2.35
C SER A 4 -12.25 7.31 3.77
N THR A 5 -13.17 7.22 4.72
CA THR A 5 -12.92 6.95 6.15
C THR A 5 -13.40 5.56 6.57
N THR A 6 -13.53 4.65 5.61
CA THR A 6 -13.78 3.23 5.87
C THR A 6 -12.53 2.47 5.43
N ASP A 7 -11.94 1.71 6.34
CA ASP A 7 -10.81 0.84 6.03
C ASP A 7 -11.29 -0.21 5.00
N PRO A 8 -10.66 -0.31 3.82
CA PRO A 8 -11.13 -1.21 2.76
C PRO A 8 -10.84 -2.69 3.05
N ILE A 9 -9.97 -2.99 4.01
CA ILE A 9 -9.63 -4.36 4.44
C ILE A 9 -10.57 -4.83 5.54
N THR A 10 -10.78 -4.02 6.59
CA THR A 10 -11.62 -4.42 7.74
C THR A 10 -13.08 -4.02 7.58
N MET A 11 -13.38 -3.10 6.67
CA MET A 11 -14.70 -2.45 6.51
C MET A 11 -15.15 -1.64 7.72
N ASN A 12 -14.26 -1.40 8.69
CA ASN A 12 -14.56 -0.59 9.86
C ASN A 12 -14.48 0.90 9.51
N HIS A 13 -15.38 1.67 10.12
CA HIS A 13 -15.34 3.12 10.04
C HIS A 13 -14.27 3.69 10.98
N ILE A 14 -13.46 4.61 10.46
CA ILE A 14 -12.40 5.31 11.19
C ILE A 14 -12.94 6.66 11.66
N SER A 15 -13.13 6.79 12.97
CA SER A 15 -13.70 7.99 13.61
C SER A 15 -12.72 9.15 13.77
N ASP A 16 -11.41 8.86 13.80
CA ASP A 16 -10.34 9.87 13.94
C ASP A 16 -9.27 9.73 12.84
N PRO A 17 -9.59 10.11 11.58
CA PRO A 17 -8.71 9.84 10.45
C PRO A 17 -7.34 10.50 10.56
N ASP A 18 -7.22 11.65 11.22
CA ASP A 18 -5.97 12.42 11.28
C ASP A 18 -4.85 11.72 12.06
N ASN A 19 -5.20 10.76 12.92
CA ASN A 19 -4.25 9.92 13.65
C ASN A 19 -4.03 8.54 13.02
N HIS A 20 -4.57 8.31 11.83
CA HIS A 20 -4.52 7.02 11.14
C HIS A 20 -3.69 7.08 9.84
N PRO A 21 -3.04 5.95 9.45
CA PRO A 21 -2.32 5.89 8.19
C PRO A 21 -3.25 6.13 6.99
N SER A 22 -2.71 6.75 5.95
CA SER A 22 -3.46 7.00 4.71
C SER A 22 -2.59 6.92 3.46
N ILE A 23 -3.22 6.72 2.31
CA ILE A 23 -2.61 6.89 0.99
C ILE A 23 -3.45 7.83 0.14
N ILE A 24 -2.85 8.35 -0.94
CA ILE A 24 -3.56 9.07 -1.99
C ILE A 24 -3.43 8.25 -3.27
N GLU A 25 -4.57 7.85 -3.82
CA GLU A 25 -4.68 7.20 -5.12
C GLU A 25 -5.18 8.18 -6.19
N GLY A 26 -4.70 8.02 -7.42
CA GLY A 26 -5.02 8.92 -8.53
C GLY A 26 -4.31 10.28 -8.46
N LYS A 27 -4.80 11.25 -9.23
CA LYS A 27 -4.22 12.60 -9.35
C LYS A 27 -5.32 13.65 -9.56
N GLY A 28 -5.04 14.90 -9.19
CA GLY A 28 -5.92 16.03 -9.48
C GLY A 28 -7.22 16.01 -8.67
N THR A 29 -8.31 16.50 -9.27
CA THR A 29 -9.60 16.67 -8.59
C THR A 29 -10.26 15.34 -8.20
N THR A 30 -9.96 14.27 -8.95
CA THR A 30 -10.46 12.91 -8.75
C THR A 30 -9.59 12.05 -7.84
N ALA A 31 -8.48 12.59 -7.31
CA ALA A 31 -7.66 11.86 -6.35
C ALA A 31 -8.48 11.46 -5.11
N ILE A 32 -8.21 10.27 -4.56
CA ILE A 32 -8.90 9.72 -3.39
C ILE A 32 -7.87 9.56 -2.28
N ARG A 33 -8.17 10.10 -1.10
CA ARG A 33 -7.45 9.78 0.13
C ARG A 33 -8.17 8.63 0.84
N ILE A 34 -7.45 7.53 1.06
CA ILE A 34 -7.96 6.33 1.73
C ILE A 34 -7.25 6.24 3.09
N TYR A 35 -8.03 6.20 4.17
CA TYR A 35 -7.53 5.98 5.53
C TYR A 35 -7.63 4.51 5.93
N PHE A 36 -6.73 4.06 6.80
CA PHE A 36 -6.64 2.68 7.28
C PHE A 36 -6.67 2.65 8.81
N GLU A 37 -7.30 1.63 9.37
CA GLU A 37 -7.38 1.38 10.80
C GLU A 37 -5.98 1.19 11.40
N SER A 38 -5.04 0.58 10.65
CA SER A 38 -3.68 0.33 11.09
C SER A 38 -2.68 0.35 9.93
N GLU A 39 -1.38 0.35 10.25
CA GLU A 39 -0.33 0.21 9.25
C GLU A 39 -0.38 -1.18 8.58
N ASP A 40 -0.78 -2.22 9.32
CA ASP A 40 -0.93 -3.59 8.80
C ASP A 40 -1.99 -3.66 7.70
N THR A 41 -3.17 -3.05 7.92
CA THR A 41 -4.24 -3.02 6.91
C THR A 41 -3.87 -2.16 5.70
N ARG A 42 -3.08 -1.08 5.91
CA ARG A 42 -2.48 -0.31 4.81
C ARG A 42 -1.52 -1.15 3.98
N GLN A 43 -0.64 -1.94 4.61
CA GLN A 43 0.32 -2.79 3.88
C GLN A 43 -0.41 -3.89 3.10
N ILE A 44 -1.41 -4.55 3.70
CA ILE A 44 -2.25 -5.54 3.00
C ILE A 44 -2.92 -4.91 1.78
N TRP A 45 -3.49 -3.71 1.91
CA TRP A 45 -4.07 -2.99 0.77
C TRP A 45 -3.03 -2.73 -0.33
N LEU A 46 -1.84 -2.25 0.05
CA LEU A 46 -0.76 -1.99 -0.91
C LEU A 46 -0.24 -3.27 -1.56
N GLU A 47 -0.28 -4.42 -0.88
CA GLU A 47 0.08 -5.71 -1.47
C GLU A 47 -0.98 -6.20 -2.46
N LEU A 48 -2.26 -6.11 -2.08
CA LEU A 48 -3.40 -6.51 -2.93
C LEU A 48 -3.55 -5.63 -4.16
N CYS A 49 -3.35 -4.31 -4.03
CA CYS A 49 -3.50 -3.34 -5.11
C CYS A 49 -2.17 -2.98 -5.79
N GLY A 50 -1.04 -3.38 -5.22
CA GLY A 50 0.32 -3.03 -5.66
C GLY A 50 0.81 -3.73 -6.93
N GLU A 51 0.02 -4.61 -7.53
CA GLU A 51 0.36 -5.30 -8.77
C GLU A 51 0.46 -4.40 -10.03
N THR A 52 0.41 -3.07 -9.91
CA THR A 52 0.65 -2.17 -11.05
C THR A 52 1.97 -1.40 -11.04
N ASN A 53 2.80 -1.47 -9.98
CA ASN A 53 4.09 -0.74 -9.97
C ASN A 53 5.22 -1.43 -9.16
N GLN A 54 5.37 -2.76 -9.24
CA GLN A 54 6.68 -3.35 -8.93
C GLN A 54 7.70 -2.93 -10.01
N LYS A 55 8.24 -1.71 -9.89
CA LYS A 55 9.63 -1.47 -10.30
C LYS A 55 10.47 -2.29 -9.34
N ILE A 56 10.70 -3.56 -9.68
CA ILE A 56 11.74 -4.35 -9.01
C ILE A 56 13.03 -3.55 -9.17
N SER A 57 13.54 -3.01 -8.06
CA SER A 57 14.81 -2.30 -8.08
C SER A 57 15.90 -3.26 -8.57
N LYS A 58 16.89 -2.77 -9.32
CA LYS A 58 18.00 -3.61 -9.77
C LYS A 58 18.69 -4.30 -8.59
N GLU A 59 18.72 -3.66 -7.44
CA GLU A 59 19.23 -4.18 -6.18
C GLU A 59 18.39 -5.33 -5.61
N SER A 60 17.05 -5.24 -5.65
CA SER A 60 16.16 -6.36 -5.26
C SER A 60 16.35 -7.57 -6.17
N LEU A 61 16.48 -7.34 -7.49
CA LEU A 61 16.76 -8.38 -8.49
C LEU A 61 18.12 -9.05 -8.24
N LYS A 62 19.18 -8.26 -8.03
CA LYS A 62 20.52 -8.76 -7.71
C LYS A 62 20.53 -9.60 -6.43
N LYS A 63 19.83 -9.15 -5.39
CA LYS A 63 19.74 -9.86 -4.11
C LYS A 63 19.05 -11.22 -4.30
N SER A 64 17.92 -11.25 -5.01
CA SER A 64 17.20 -12.50 -5.27
C SER A 64 18.05 -13.49 -6.05
N ILE A 65 18.76 -13.04 -7.09
CA ILE A 65 19.64 -13.89 -7.90
C ILE A 65 20.80 -14.45 -7.06
N LYS A 66 21.42 -13.61 -6.21
CA LYS A 66 22.55 -14.02 -5.37
C LYS A 66 22.16 -15.09 -4.36
N GLU A 67 20.98 -14.97 -3.74
CA GLU A 67 20.51 -15.98 -2.78
C GLU A 67 20.20 -17.32 -3.49
N SER A 68 19.59 -17.29 -4.67
CA SER A 68 19.29 -18.52 -5.44
C SER A 68 20.52 -19.28 -5.96
N ILE A 69 21.67 -18.62 -6.10
CA ILE A 69 22.93 -19.26 -6.55
C ILE A 69 23.75 -19.78 -5.35
N LYS A 70 23.43 -19.38 -4.12
CA LYS A 70 24.20 -19.74 -2.93
C LYS A 70 24.07 -21.23 -2.54
N ASP A 71 23.00 -21.87 -2.99
CA ASP A 71 22.68 -23.27 -2.73
C ASP A 71 23.07 -24.22 -3.90
N LEU A 72 23.81 -23.71 -4.90
CA LEU A 72 24.42 -24.46 -6.01
C LEU A 72 25.94 -24.57 -5.80
#